data_AF-A0A6M5YTG2-F1
#
_entry.id   AF-A0A6M5YTG2-F1
#
_cell.length_a   1.000
_cell.length_b   1.000
_cell.length_c   1.000
_cell.angle_alpha   90.00
_cell.angle_beta   90.00
_cell.angle_gamma   90.00
#
_symmetry.space_group_name_H-M   'P 1'
#
loop_
_entity.id
_entity.type
_entity.pdbx_description
1 polymer ?
#
loop_
_entity_poly.entity_id
_entity_poly.type
_entity_poly.pdbx_seq_one_letter_code
_entity_poly.pdbx_strand_id
1 'polypeptide(L)'
;MIHRDIKPGNLWLEAPPGWAEAPPADRPPLPAVARVKVLDFGLAQPAGEELVSARVLGTPAYMPPEQARGEPADARSDVFALGVVLYQLLTGRLPFPRSDRAPGVRAPAPGAGARPAPRAPRRRWSI
;
A
#
# COMPACT_ATOMS: atom_id res chain seq x y z
N MET A 1 -14.70 6.37 -2.61
CA MET A 1 -13.34 6.74 -3.08
C MET A 1 -12.34 5.90 -2.30
N ILE A 2 -11.22 5.55 -2.92
CA ILE A 2 -10.09 4.79 -2.36
C ILE A 2 -8.85 5.66 -2.58
N HIS A 3 -8.03 5.90 -1.56
CA HIS A 3 -6.88 6.82 -1.60
C HIS A 3 -5.62 6.17 -2.19
N ARG A 4 -5.37 4.89 -1.89
CA ARG A 4 -4.27 4.07 -2.46
C ARG A 4 -2.84 4.44 -2.06
N ASP A 5 -2.64 5.48 -1.24
CA ASP A 5 -1.31 5.89 -0.77
C ASP A 5 -1.34 6.51 0.64
N ILE A 6 -2.11 5.90 1.55
CA ILE A 6 -2.08 6.27 2.96
C ILE A 6 -0.70 5.94 3.55
N LYS A 7 -0.01 6.96 4.04
CA LYS A 7 1.33 6.88 4.65
C LYS A 7 1.58 8.11 5.51
N PRO A 8 2.58 8.13 6.40
CA PRO A 8 2.84 9.27 7.28
C PRO A 8 3.07 10.58 6.51
N GLY A 9 3.74 10.53 5.36
CA GLY A 9 3.97 11.70 4.51
C GLY A 9 2.71 12.34 3.92
N ASN A 10 1.59 11.61 3.89
CA ASN A 10 0.29 12.08 3.40
C ASN A 10 -0.68 12.39 4.56
N LEU A 11 -0.21 12.35 5.82
CA LEU A 11 -0.97 12.73 7.00
C LEU A 11 -0.38 14.01 7.59
N TRP A 12 -1.12 15.10 7.47
CA TRP A 12 -0.71 16.40 8.01
C TRP A 12 -1.32 16.62 9.39
N LEU A 13 -0.50 17.05 10.33
CA LEU A 13 -0.95 17.44 11.67
C LEU A 13 -1.21 18.94 11.70
N GLU A 14 -2.45 19.33 11.95
CA GLU A 14 -2.79 20.70 12.30
C GLU A 14 -2.53 20.88 13.81
N ALA A 15 -1.50 21.67 14.12
CA ALA A 15 -1.16 22.03 15.48
C ALA A 15 -2.33 22.80 16.12
N PRO A 16 -2.92 22.31 17.23
CA PRO A 16 -3.91 23.06 17.95
C PRO A 16 -3.35 24.42 18.41
N PRO A 17 -4.21 25.45 18.53
CA PRO A 17 -3.81 26.75 19.06
C PRO A 17 -3.09 26.60 20.41
N GLY A 18 -1.86 27.09 20.49
CA GLY A 18 -1.04 27.01 21.71
C GLY A 18 -0.01 25.87 21.74
N TRP A 19 0.11 25.02 20.71
CA TRP A 19 1.21 24.04 20.61
C TRP A 19 2.56 24.65 20.20
N ALA A 20 2.58 25.90 19.74
CA ALA A 20 3.80 26.61 19.32
C ALA A 20 4.60 27.22 20.49
N GLU A 21 3.96 27.39 21.65
CA GLU A 21 4.53 28.00 22.85
C GLU A 21 4.21 27.12 24.05
N ALA A 22 5.11 27.07 25.03
CA ALA A 22 4.81 26.37 26.28
C ALA A 22 3.55 26.98 26.92
N PRO A 23 2.54 26.18 27.30
CA PRO A 23 1.36 26.73 27.95
C PRO A 23 1.77 27.43 29.26
N PRO A 24 1.14 28.58 29.60
CA PRO A 24 1.24 29.17 30.92
C PRO A 24 0.92 28.14 32.01
N ALA A 25 1.56 28.26 33.19
CA ALA A 25 1.49 27.26 34.26
C ALA A 25 0.07 26.97 34.77
N ASP A 26 -0.88 27.87 34.51
CA ASP A 26 -2.28 27.88 34.92
C ASP A 26 -3.25 27.44 33.81
N ARG A 27 -2.78 27.21 32.58
CA ARG A 27 -3.62 26.76 31.47
C ARG A 27 -3.87 25.24 31.55
N PRO A 28 -5.11 24.76 31.32
CA PRO A 28 -5.34 23.34 31.13
C PRO A 28 -4.49 22.82 29.95
N PRO A 29 -4.02 21.55 30.01
CA PRO A 29 -3.18 20.98 28.96
C PRO A 29 -3.84 21.17 27.60
N LEU A 30 -3.04 21.52 26.59
CA LEU A 30 -3.48 21.65 25.22
C LEU A 30 -4.24 20.37 24.80
N PRO A 31 -5.26 20.44 23.93
CA PRO A 31 -6.02 19.27 23.55
C PRO A 31 -5.06 18.17 23.10
N ALA A 32 -5.15 17.00 23.74
CA ALA A 32 -4.20 15.90 23.61
C ALA A 32 -4.09 15.33 22.19
N VAL A 33 -5.01 15.72 21.31
CA VAL A 33 -5.15 15.23 19.94
C VAL A 33 -5.06 16.39 18.95
N ALA A 34 -4.04 16.35 18.09
CA ALA A 34 -3.94 17.19 16.91
C ALA A 34 -5.02 16.77 15.88
N ARG A 35 -5.51 17.75 15.10
CA ARG A 35 -6.38 17.43 13.97
C ARG A 35 -5.52 16.89 12.84
N VAL A 36 -5.86 15.69 12.33
CA VAL A 36 -5.16 15.06 11.20
C VAL A 36 -5.90 15.39 9.90
N LYS A 37 -5.17 15.78 8.87
CA LYS A 37 -5.67 15.96 7.50
C LYS A 37 -5.00 14.95 6.58
N VAL A 38 -5.80 14.29 5.76
CA VAL A 38 -5.31 13.40 4.71
C VAL A 38 -5.06 14.23 3.45
N LEU A 39 -3.87 14.09 2.88
CA LEU A 39 -3.39 14.83 1.72
C LEU A 39 -3.03 13.88 0.56
N ASP A 40 -2.83 14.47 -0.62
CA ASP A 40 -2.35 13.80 -1.83
C ASP A 40 -3.27 12.69 -2.36
N PHE A 41 -4.36 13.12 -2.97
CA PHE A 41 -5.31 12.25 -3.68
C PHE A 41 -4.86 11.93 -5.12
N GLY A 42 -3.57 12.11 -5.47
CA GLY A 42 -3.07 11.89 -6.84
C GLY A 42 -3.22 10.45 -7.33
N LEU A 43 -3.35 9.49 -6.41
CA LEU A 43 -3.60 8.07 -6.69
C LEU A 43 -5.03 7.63 -6.34
N ALA A 44 -5.91 8.56 -5.96
CA ALA A 44 -7.24 8.22 -5.50
C ALA A 44 -8.18 7.81 -6.65
N GLN A 45 -9.13 6.92 -6.37
CA GLN A 45 -10.10 6.40 -7.35
C GLN A 45 -11.52 6.32 -6.77
N PRO A 46 -12.57 6.38 -7.61
CA PRO A 46 -13.95 6.10 -7.19
C PRO A 46 -14.07 4.69 -6.59
N ALA A 47 -14.98 4.51 -5.63
CA ALA A 47 -15.26 3.16 -5.12
C ALA A 47 -16.19 2.44 -6.10
N GLY A 48 -15.86 1.20 -6.47
CA GLY A 48 -16.71 0.37 -7.34
C GLY A 48 -16.44 0.48 -8.84
N GLU A 49 -15.45 1.28 -9.27
CA GLU A 49 -14.95 1.22 -10.64
C GLU A 49 -13.89 0.12 -10.78
N GLU A 50 -13.97 -0.63 -11.89
CA GLU A 50 -13.02 -1.69 -12.21
C GLU A 50 -11.63 -1.08 -12.48
N LEU A 51 -10.60 -1.71 -11.93
CA LEU A 51 -9.25 -1.16 -11.86
C LEU A 51 -8.63 -1.06 -13.27
N VAL A 52 -8.70 0.12 -13.92
CA VAL A 52 -8.20 0.31 -15.29
C VAL A 52 -6.66 0.25 -15.39
N SER A 53 -5.92 0.20 -14.27
CA SER A 53 -4.48 -0.04 -14.31
C SER A 53 -3.95 -0.86 -13.13
N ALA A 54 -3.51 -2.08 -13.44
CA ALA A 54 -2.73 -2.98 -12.60
C ALA A 54 -1.26 -2.49 -12.41
N ARG A 55 -1.06 -1.16 -12.33
CA ARG A 55 0.26 -0.61 -11.99
C ARG A 55 0.38 -0.64 -10.48
N VAL A 56 1.43 -1.31 -10.00
CA VAL A 56 1.85 -1.25 -8.59
C VAL A 56 2.21 0.21 -8.30
N LEU A 57 1.29 0.93 -7.65
CA LEU A 57 1.37 2.35 -7.33
C LEU A 57 1.27 2.52 -5.81
N GLY A 58 1.83 3.61 -5.29
CA GLY A 58 1.87 3.92 -3.85
C GLY A 58 3.17 3.48 -3.17
N THR A 59 3.20 3.61 -1.85
CA THR A 59 4.43 3.47 -1.06
C THR A 59 4.60 2.03 -0.53
N PRO A 60 5.60 1.26 -0.97
CA PRO A 60 5.68 -0.19 -0.70
C PRO A 60 5.62 -0.62 0.77
N ALA A 61 6.07 0.23 1.70
CA ALA A 61 6.07 -0.08 3.12
C ALA A 61 4.66 -0.11 3.75
N TYR A 62 3.68 0.59 3.16
CA TYR A 62 2.29 0.70 3.62
C TYR A 62 1.30 0.03 2.66
N MET A 63 1.83 -0.54 1.57
CA MET A 63 1.04 -1.08 0.49
C MET A 63 0.35 -2.39 0.92
N PRO A 64 -0.97 -2.51 0.74
CA PRO A 64 -1.67 -3.77 0.98
C PRO A 64 -1.29 -4.84 -0.05
N PRO A 65 -1.40 -6.13 0.31
CA PRO A 65 -0.94 -7.23 -0.53
C PRO A 65 -1.65 -7.28 -1.89
N GLU A 66 -2.95 -6.95 -1.96
CA GLU A 66 -3.70 -6.86 -3.21
C GLU A 66 -3.11 -5.79 -4.15
N GLN A 67 -2.75 -4.61 -3.62
CA GLN A 67 -2.11 -3.55 -4.42
C GLN A 67 -0.69 -3.93 -4.85
N ALA A 68 0.06 -4.67 -4.01
CA ALA A 68 1.38 -5.19 -4.34
C ALA A 68 1.35 -6.25 -5.46
N ARG A 69 0.23 -6.96 -5.60
CA ARG A 69 0.00 -7.94 -6.68
C ARG A 69 -0.67 -7.34 -7.92
N GLY A 70 -1.06 -6.06 -7.86
CA GLY A 70 -1.85 -5.43 -8.93
C GLY A 70 -3.28 -5.96 -9.01
N GLU A 71 -3.79 -6.57 -7.94
CA GLU A 71 -5.18 -7.01 -7.80
C GLU A 71 -6.10 -5.81 -7.53
N PRO A 72 -7.41 -5.93 -7.78
CA PRO A 72 -8.37 -4.87 -7.46
C PRO A 72 -8.32 -4.46 -5.99
N ALA A 73 -8.14 -3.17 -5.74
CA ALA A 73 -8.21 -2.56 -4.42
C ALA A 73 -9.64 -2.08 -4.14
N ASP A 74 -10.04 -2.13 -2.88
CA ASP A 74 -11.27 -1.50 -2.40
C ASP A 74 -11.00 -0.63 -1.16
N ALA A 75 -12.04 -0.14 -0.50
CA ALA A 75 -11.87 0.72 0.68
C ALA A 75 -11.06 0.04 1.81
N ARG A 76 -11.01 -1.30 1.87
CA ARG A 76 -10.23 -2.05 2.86
C ARG A 76 -8.72 -1.89 2.63
N SER A 77 -8.30 -1.56 1.42
CA SER A 77 -6.90 -1.29 1.09
C SER A 77 -6.38 -0.06 1.83
N ASP A 78 -7.18 1.00 1.98
CA ASP A 78 -6.82 2.17 2.79
C ASP A 78 -6.81 1.85 4.29
N VAL A 79 -7.70 0.96 4.75
CA VAL A 79 -7.74 0.50 6.15
C VAL A 79 -6.48 -0.29 6.50
N PHE A 80 -6.01 -1.15 5.59
CA PHE A 80 -4.74 -1.87 5.78
C PHE A 80 -3.58 -0.88 5.93
N ALA A 81 -3.46 0.07 5.01
CA ALA A 81 -2.39 1.06 5.02
C ALA A 81 -2.43 1.93 6.30
N LEU A 82 -3.62 2.35 6.74
CA LEU A 82 -3.81 3.02 8.03
C LEU A 82 -3.36 2.13 9.21
N GLY A 83 -3.67 0.84 9.18
CA GLY A 83 -3.19 -0.12 10.18
C GLY A 83 -1.67 -0.19 10.27
N VAL A 84 -0.97 -0.16 9.12
CA VAL A 84 0.49 -0.09 9.07
C VAL A 84 1.01 1.22 9.69
N VAL A 85 0.38 2.36 9.37
CA VAL A 85 0.73 3.65 9.96
C VAL A 85 0.55 3.63 11.47
N LEU A 86 -0.60 3.16 11.97
CA LEU A 86 -0.88 3.09 13.41
C LEU A 86 0.11 2.18 14.13
N TYR A 87 0.43 1.02 13.57
CA TYR A 87 1.45 0.13 14.14
C TYR A 87 2.80 0.85 14.25
N GLN A 88 3.21 1.57 13.21
CA GLN A 88 4.47 2.31 13.22
C GLN A 88 4.48 3.44 14.25
N LEU A 89 3.38 4.17 14.40
CA LEU A 89 3.26 5.24 15.40
C LEU A 89 3.34 4.68 16.82
N LEU A 90 2.75 3.51 17.07
CA LEU A 90 2.74 2.90 18.41
C LEU A 90 4.06 2.21 18.77
N THR A 91 4.77 1.67 17.79
CA THR A 91 5.95 0.81 18.04
C THR A 91 7.28 1.41 17.59
N GLY A 92 7.25 2.48 16.80
CA GLY A 92 8.40 3.03 16.11
C GLY A 92 8.96 2.14 14.99
N ARG A 93 8.30 1.03 14.63
CA ARG A 93 8.78 0.03 13.67
C ARG A 93 7.69 -0.29 12.64
N LEU A 94 8.06 -0.73 11.44
CA LEU A 94 7.07 -1.27 10.49
C LEU A 94 6.62 -2.67 10.93
N PRO A 95 5.33 -3.05 10.73
CA PRO A 95 4.83 -4.39 11.06
C PRO A 95 5.40 -5.47 10.13
N PHE A 96 5.72 -5.10 8.89
CA PHE A 96 6.31 -5.96 7.89
C PHE A 96 7.69 -5.40 7.52
N PRO A 97 8.79 -5.97 8.06
CA PRO A 97 10.13 -5.58 7.66
C PRO A 97 10.27 -5.73 6.15
N ARG A 98 10.99 -4.80 5.52
CA ARG A 98 11.31 -4.85 4.11
C ARG A 98 12.27 -6.02 3.86
N SER A 99 11.75 -7.23 3.78
CA SER A 99 12.40 -8.29 3.03
C SER A 99 12.26 -7.94 1.56
N ASP A 100 13.19 -8.37 0.71
CA ASP A 100 13.18 -8.12 -0.74
C ASP A 100 11.97 -8.73 -1.48
N ARG A 101 10.96 -9.18 -0.72
CA ARG A 101 9.70 -9.75 -1.14
C ARG A 101 8.58 -9.00 -0.43
N ALA A 102 7.71 -8.35 -1.20
CA ALA A 102 6.46 -7.86 -0.67
C ALA A 102 5.69 -9.02 0.00
N PRO A 103 5.07 -8.81 1.18
CA PRO A 103 4.34 -9.87 1.87
C PRO A 103 3.26 -10.43 0.92
N GLY A 104 3.35 -11.72 0.62
CA GLY A 104 2.39 -12.41 -0.24
C GLY A 104 2.75 -12.52 -1.72
N VAL A 105 3.94 -12.10 -2.16
CA VAL A 105 4.48 -12.47 -3.48
C VAL A 105 5.16 -13.83 -3.37
N ARG A 106 4.40 -14.90 -3.64
CA ARG A 106 5.00 -16.22 -3.88
C ARG A 106 5.58 -16.19 -5.28
N ALA A 107 6.91 -16.24 -5.40
CA ALA A 107 7.54 -16.51 -6.69
C ALA A 107 6.97 -17.82 -7.25
N PRO A 108 6.59 -17.89 -8.55
CA PRO A 108 6.22 -19.15 -9.16
C PRO A 108 7.36 -20.15 -8.91
N ALA A 109 7.02 -21.34 -8.44
CA ALA A 109 8.00 -22.38 -8.17
C ALA A 109 8.82 -22.62 -9.45
N PRO A 110 10.16 -22.58 -9.40
CA PRO A 110 10.95 -22.94 -10.57
C PRO A 110 10.78 -24.45 -10.77
N GLY A 111 10.03 -24.83 -11.82
CA GLY A 111 9.94 -26.21 -12.27
C GLY A 111 8.60 -26.91 -12.05
N ALA A 112 7.51 -26.37 -12.62
CA ALA A 112 6.32 -27.17 -12.89
C ALA A 112 5.86 -27.01 -14.34
N GLY A 113 6.42 -27.86 -15.21
CA GLY A 113 5.70 -28.39 -16.36
C GLY A 113 5.56 -27.51 -17.60
N ALA A 114 6.67 -27.20 -18.29
CA ALA A 114 6.58 -27.01 -19.73
C ALA A 114 6.19 -28.36 -20.36
N ARG A 115 4.91 -28.51 -20.70
CA ARG A 115 4.39 -29.67 -21.45
C ARG A 115 5.07 -29.66 -22.83
N PRO A 116 5.79 -30.72 -23.25
CA PRO A 116 6.49 -30.70 -24.53
C PRO A 116 5.46 -30.61 -25.67
N ALA A 117 5.71 -29.69 -26.61
CA ALA A 117 4.90 -29.51 -27.81
C ALA A 117 4.85 -30.80 -28.65
N PRO A 118 3.72 -31.11 -29.31
CA PRO A 118 3.64 -32.27 -30.20
C PRO A 118 4.60 -32.10 -31.39
N ARG A 119 5.43 -33.12 -31.63
CA ARG A 119 6.36 -33.18 -32.77
C ARG A 119 5.55 -33.14 -34.08
N ALA A 120 5.84 -32.16 -34.93
CA ALA A 120 5.30 -32.09 -36.29
C ALA A 120 5.79 -33.27 -37.16
N PRO A 121 4.97 -33.76 -38.13
CA PRO A 121 5.35 -34.88 -38.98
C PRO A 121 6.43 -34.48 -39.99
N ARG A 122 7.48 -35.31 -40.08
CA ARG A 122 8.58 -35.16 -41.04
C ARG A 122 8.06 -35.34 -42.48
N ARG A 123 8.03 -34.26 -43.26
CA ARG A 123 7.89 -34.37 -44.73
C ARG A 123 9.21 -34.88 -45.30
N ARG A 124 9.15 -36.07 -45.91
CA ARG A 124 10.22 -36.70 -46.69
C ARG A 124 10.19 -36.05 -48.08
N TRP A 125 11.26 -35.39 -48.48
CA TRP A 125 11.44 -34.98 -49.88
C TRP A 125 12.00 -36.19 -50.63
N SER A 126 11.30 -36.62 -51.67
CA SER A 126 11.86 -37.48 -52.72
C SER A 126 12.13 -36.62 -53.94
N ILE A 127 13.23 -36.97 -54.60
CA ILE A 127 13.90 -36.39 -55.77
C ILE A 127 12.93 -36.04 -56.89
#